data_AF-A0A497E863-F1
#
_entry.id   AF-A0A497E863-F1
#
_cell.length_a   1.000
_cell.length_b   1.000
_cell.length_c   1.000
_cell.angle_alpha   90.00
_cell.angle_beta   90.00
_cell.angle_gamma   90.00
#
_symmetry.space_group_name_H-M   'P 1'
#
loop_
_entity.id
_entity.type
_entity.pdbx_description
1 polymer ?
#
loop_
_entity_poly.entity_id
_entity_poly.type
_entity_poly.pdbx_seq_one_letter_code
_entity_poly.pdbx_strand_id
1 'polypeptide(L)'
;MRAVPYARFLLVLMYATYLAYAGLFFLLAPWTEIWTMLVMRLPVQAAGVLGDSSVKGMISAFGLLHFVVALIEATTGLRPKSER
;
A
#
# COMPACT_ATOMS: atom_id res chain seq x y z
N MET A 1 30.63 8.93 2.13
CA MET A 1 29.33 8.30 1.82
C MET A 1 29.14 7.12 2.77
N ARG A 2 28.27 7.20 3.79
CA ARG A 2 27.86 5.95 4.46
C ARG A 2 26.91 5.27 3.50
N ALA A 3 27.31 4.13 2.97
CA ALA A 3 26.45 3.31 2.14
C ALA A 3 25.12 3.12 2.88
N VAL A 4 24.03 3.64 2.33
CA VAL A 4 22.73 3.06 2.65
C VAL A 4 22.92 1.58 2.31
N PRO A 5 22.80 0.66 3.27
CA PRO A 5 23.04 -0.75 2.97
C PRO A 5 22.15 -1.05 1.76
N TYR A 6 22.75 -1.48 0.64
CA TYR A 6 22.05 -1.61 -0.65
C TYR A 6 20.71 -2.36 -0.50
N ALA A 7 20.66 -3.30 0.45
CA ALA A 7 19.44 -3.97 0.91
C ALA A 7 18.31 -3.01 1.34
N ARG A 8 18.56 -2.00 2.18
CA ARG A 8 17.52 -1.04 2.61
C ARG A 8 16.99 -0.22 1.43
N PHE A 9 17.87 0.23 0.54
CA PHE A 9 17.45 0.97 -0.65
C PHE A 9 16.61 0.09 -1.59
N LEU A 10 17.05 -1.14 -1.85
CA LEU A 10 16.31 -2.10 -2.68
C LEU A 10 14.95 -2.46 -2.05
N LEU A 11 14.89 -2.62 -0.73
CA LEU A 11 13.63 -2.88 -0.03
C LEU A 11 12.66 -1.71 -0.16
N VAL A 12 13.13 -0.46 0.03
CA VAL A 12 12.30 0.73 -0.15
C VAL A 12 11.82 0.86 -1.59
N LEU A 13 12.69 0.59 -2.57
CA LEU A 13 12.34 0.65 -3.98
C LEU A 13 11.30 -0.42 -4.34
N MET A 14 11.52 -1.67 -3.94
CA MET A 14 10.59 -2.77 -4.18
C MET A 14 9.24 -2.51 -3.52
N TYR A 15 9.25 -1.96 -2.31
CA TYR A 15 8.05 -1.54 -1.59
C TYR A 15 7.33 -0.41 -2.33
N ALA A 16 8.02 0.67 -2.71
CA ALA A 16 7.42 1.77 -3.46
C ALA A 16 6.82 1.32 -4.80
N THR A 17 7.51 0.44 -5.53
CA THR A 17 7.02 -0.15 -6.78
C THR A 17 5.77 -1.00 -6.53
N TYR A 18 5.79 -1.91 -5.55
CA TYR A 18 4.61 -2.70 -5.16
C TYR A 18 3.39 -1.81 -4.89
N LEU A 19 3.59 -0.71 -4.16
CA LEU A 19 2.52 0.23 -3.82
C LEU A 19 1.97 0.98 -5.03
N ALA A 20 2.84 1.44 -5.93
CA ALA A 20 2.42 2.09 -7.17
C ALA A 20 1.57 1.15 -8.03
N TYR A 21 1.98 -0.12 -8.16
CA TYR A 21 1.21 -1.14 -8.88
C TYR A 21 -0.11 -1.47 -8.20
N ALA A 22 -0.14 -1.60 -6.87
CA ALA A 22 -1.37 -1.84 -6.12
C ALA A 22 -2.36 -0.67 -6.24
N GLY A 23 -1.87 0.57 -6.10
CA GLY A 23 -2.69 1.77 -6.28
C GLY A 23 -3.23 1.90 -7.70
N LEU A 24 -2.41 1.66 -8.72
CA LEU A 24 -2.83 1.64 -10.12
C LEU A 24 -3.86 0.52 -10.39
N PHE A 25 -3.67 -0.66 -9.79
CA PHE A 25 -4.63 -1.75 -9.86
C PHE A 25 -5.99 -1.33 -9.28
N PHE A 26 -6.03 -0.69 -8.11
CA PHE A 26 -7.29 -0.20 -7.53
C PHE A 26 -7.95 0.92 -8.35
N LEU A 27 -7.19 1.64 -9.17
CA LEU A 27 -7.71 2.69 -10.05
C LEU A 27 -8.29 2.12 -11.36
N LEU A 28 -7.60 1.14 -11.95
CA LEU A 28 -7.95 0.56 -13.26
C LEU A 28 -8.90 -0.63 -13.16
N ALA A 29 -8.72 -1.47 -12.15
CA ALA A 29 -9.58 -2.62 -11.96
C ALA A 29 -10.92 -2.15 -11.37
N PRO A 30 -12.03 -2.80 -11.75
CA PRO A 30 -13.32 -2.64 -11.09
C PRO A 30 -13.29 -3.29 -9.70
N TRP A 31 -12.43 -2.76 -8.82
CA TRP A 31 -12.13 -3.33 -7.50
C TRP A 31 -13.39 -3.55 -6.69
N THR A 32 -14.34 -2.62 -6.77
CA THR A 32 -15.62 -2.74 -6.08
C THR A 32 -16.43 -3.95 -6.54
N GLU A 33 -16.55 -4.18 -7.84
CA GLU A 33 -17.31 -5.33 -8.37
C GLU A 33 -16.60 -6.65 -8.08
N ILE A 34 -15.27 -6.69 -8.25
CA ILE A 34 -14.46 -7.88 -7.93
C ILE A 34 -14.58 -8.23 -6.44
N TRP A 35 -14.46 -7.24 -5.56
CA TRP A 35 -14.60 -7.43 -4.12
C TRP A 35 -15.98 -7.95 -3.76
N THR A 36 -17.04 -7.35 -4.29
CA THR A 36 -18.42 -7.78 -4.03
C THR A 36 -18.64 -9.23 -4.49
N MET A 37 -18.17 -9.60 -5.69
CA MET A 37 -18.26 -10.98 -6.18
C MET A 37 -17.50 -11.97 -5.30
N LEU A 38 -16.33 -11.59 -4.78
CA LEU A 38 -15.56 -12.41 -3.85
C LEU A 38 -16.31 -12.60 -2.53
N VAL A 39 -16.78 -11.50 -1.92
CA VAL A 39 -17.48 -11.51 -0.63
C VAL A 39 -18.75 -12.36 -0.70
N MET A 40 -19.51 -12.29 -1.80
CA MET A 40 -20.71 -13.12 -1.98
C MET A 40 -20.45 -14.63 -2.06
N ARG A 41 -19.20 -15.05 -2.31
CA ARG A 41 -18.82 -16.47 -2.34
C ARG A 41 -18.31 -16.99 -1.01
N LEU A 42 -18.17 -16.13 -0.01
CA LEU A 42 -17.65 -16.50 1.31
C LEU A 42 -18.77 -16.97 2.25
N PRO A 43 -18.44 -17.78 3.27
CA PRO A 43 -19.37 -18.10 4.34
C PRO A 43 -19.91 -16.84 5.01
N VAL A 44 -21.16 -16.90 5.51
CA VAL A 44 -21.89 -15.75 6.07
C VAL A 44 -21.09 -14.97 7.11
N GLN A 45 -20.33 -15.64 7.98
CA GLN A 45 -19.51 -14.95 8.99
C GLN A 45 -18.41 -14.10 8.36
N ALA A 46 -17.71 -14.64 7.36
CA ALA A 46 -16.65 -13.93 6.66
C ALA A 46 -17.21 -12.81 5.76
N ALA A 47 -18.35 -13.04 5.13
CA ALA A 47 -19.03 -12.04 4.32
C ALA A 47 -19.53 -10.85 5.16
N GLY A 48 -19.99 -11.10 6.39
CA GLY A 48 -20.41 -10.04 7.31
C GLY A 48 -19.28 -9.08 7.68
N VAL A 49 -18.06 -9.59 7.86
CA VAL A 49 -16.88 -8.75 8.18
C VAL A 49 -16.33 -8.09 6.92
N LEU A 50 -16.14 -8.84 5.83
CA LEU A 50 -15.49 -8.34 4.61
C LEU A 50 -16.41 -7.51 3.72
N GLY A 51 -17.72 -7.59 3.93
CA GLY A 51 -18.72 -6.75 3.28
C GLY A 51 -18.80 -5.34 3.86
N ASP A 52 -18.20 -5.09 5.03
CA ASP A 52 -18.16 -3.76 5.64
C ASP A 52 -17.34 -2.79 4.77
N SER A 53 -17.91 -1.61 4.51
CA SER A 53 -17.29 -0.59 3.65
C SER A 53 -16.00 -0.02 4.23
N SER A 54 -15.87 0.03 5.56
CA SER A 54 -14.65 0.45 6.25
C SER A 54 -13.57 -0.61 6.13
N VAL A 55 -13.91 -1.90 6.26
CA VAL A 55 -12.96 -3.01 6.07
C VAL A 55 -12.46 -3.06 4.63
N LYS A 56 -13.38 -2.98 3.65
CA LYS A 56 -13.04 -2.85 2.23
C LYS A 56 -12.15 -1.63 1.99
N GLY A 57 -12.54 -0.49 2.56
CA GLY A 57 -11.82 0.78 2.47
C GLY A 57 -10.40 0.67 3.05
N MET A 58 -10.24 0.05 4.22
CA MET A 58 -8.93 -0.21 4.83
C MET A 58 -8.06 -1.04 3.91
N ILE A 59 -8.58 -2.14 3.36
CA ILE A 59 -7.85 -3.05 2.46
C ILE A 59 -7.45 -2.34 1.15
N SER A 60 -8.31 -1.48 0.59
CA SER A 60 -7.99 -0.72 -0.63
C SER A 60 -7.13 0.53 -0.38
N ALA A 61 -7.27 1.17 0.78
CA ALA A 61 -6.54 2.40 1.15
C ALA A 61 -5.07 2.15 1.48
N PHE A 62 -4.64 0.88 1.56
CA PHE A 62 -3.23 0.50 1.67
C PHE A 62 -2.37 1.18 0.59
N GLY A 63 -2.86 1.38 -0.64
CA GLY A 63 -2.08 2.04 -1.69
C GLY A 63 -1.69 3.50 -1.37
N LEU A 64 -2.66 4.34 -0.98
CA LEU A 64 -2.44 5.78 -0.77
C LEU A 64 -1.72 6.08 0.55
N LEU A 65 -2.14 5.43 1.65
CA LEU A 65 -1.51 5.60 2.96
C LEU A 65 -0.01 5.23 2.90
N HIS A 66 0.32 4.20 2.13
CA HIS A 66 1.70 3.75 2.02
C HIS A 66 2.53 4.64 1.08
N PHE A 67 1.90 5.31 0.10
CA PHE A 67 2.57 6.36 -0.69
C PHE A 67 3.01 7.53 0.19
N VAL A 68 2.16 7.94 1.14
CA VAL A 68 2.50 8.97 2.13
C VAL A 68 3.66 8.51 3.02
N VAL A 69 3.63 7.27 3.52
CA VAL A 69 4.73 6.71 4.34
C VAL A 69 6.04 6.60 3.54
N ALA A 70 5.99 6.11 2.29
CA ALA A 70 7.16 6.02 1.43
C ALA A 70 7.75 7.41 1.12
N LEU A 71 6.91 8.42 0.91
CA LEU A 71 7.34 9.81 0.70
C LEU A 71 7.99 10.40 1.97
N ILE A 72 7.43 10.13 3.15
CA ILE A 72 8.02 10.56 4.43
C ILE A 72 9.40 9.91 4.61
N GLU A 73 9.53 8.61 4.38
CA GLU A 73 10.80 7.90 4.53
C GLU A 73 11.83 8.34 3.48
N ALA A 74 11.41 8.62 2.25
CA ALA A 74 12.28 9.20 1.24
C ALA A 74 12.77 10.60 1.64
N THR A 75 11.89 11.48 2.12
CA THR A 75 12.26 12.86 2.48
C THR A 75 13.07 12.95 3.78
N THR A 76 12.80 12.09 4.76
CA THR A 76 13.53 12.06 6.04
C THR A 76 14.80 11.22 5.98
N GLY A 77 14.80 10.13 5.21
CA GLY A 77 15.93 9.22 5.02
C GLY A 77 16.99 9.72 4.02
N LEU A 78 16.62 10.61 3.08
CA LEU A 78 17.55 11.24 2.13
C LEU A 78 18.16 12.55 2.62
N ARG A 79 17.77 13.07 3.80
CA ARG A 79 18.29 14.36 4.28
C ARG A 79 19.80 14.24 4.52
N PRO A 80 20.66 14.94 3.75
CA PRO A 80 22.09 14.91 3.95
C PRO A 80 22.38 15.48 5.34
N LYS A 81 23.15 14.73 6.14
CA LYS A 81 23.56 15.10 7.49
C LYS A 81 24.63 16.22 7.46
N SER A 82 24.38 17.33 6.76
CA SER A 82 25.21 18.54 6.82
C SER A 82 24.55 19.67 7.62
N GLU A 83 23.32 19.50 8.10
CA GLU A 83 22.59 20.49 8.91
C GLU A 83 21.97 19.88 10.20
N ARG A 84 22.73 19.05 10.91
CA ARG A 84 22.43 18.69 12.31
C ARG A 84 23.71 18.61 13.12
#